data_AF-A0A8S1ZCU9-F1
#
_entry.id   AF-A0A8S1ZCU9-F1
#
_cell.length_a   1.000
_cell.length_b   1.000
_cell.length_c   1.000
_cell.angle_alpha   90.00
_cell.angle_beta   90.00
_cell.angle_gamma   90.00
#
_symmetry.space_group_name_H-M   'P 1'
#
loop_
_entity.id
_entity.type
_entity.pdbx_description
1 polymer ?
#
loop_
_entity_poly.entity_id
_entity_poly.type
_entity_poly.pdbx_seq_one_letter_code
_entity_poly.pdbx_strand_id
1 'polypeptide(L)'
;MMIHSNLYRSFILIAFLFTLTNPESDSDLINELVSLRSAAESGVIPLNDDDVSKFITSVATPRPYSLIIFFDAVHLHDNSQLRLPEFRREFGLVSATFIANNNNGTNGTKLFFCVIESTHSVASFQRFAVENLPHISLVSPMTENLTESDQMDGGDFTGLAESMAEFVERLTKLTVGTIQRPPLLSKTQIGIIVAFLIISTPILIKKILKGETLLNDRRIWLVSAVFVYFFSVSGTMHNIIREMPMYIKDYEDSSKFVFFIEESEMQLGAEETNKGIEEEVASAFVNHYYHLFDNDRSSLSSLYNPTSLLTFEGQKIYGVENISNKLKQLPFDQCRHLISTVDSQPSSIAGGCGGILVFVSGSLQLHGEDHPLRFSQVYLLSICDGYKTFHLIPVLQGSFFVQNEMFRLNYG
;
A
#
# COMPACT_ATOMS: atom_id res chain seq x y z
N MET A 1 -57.80 48.48 8.36
CA MET A 1 -57.40 47.57 9.46
C MET A 1 -57.76 46.11 9.14
N MET A 2 -57.43 45.61 7.94
CA MET A 2 -57.74 44.22 7.52
C MET A 2 -56.54 43.51 6.86
N ILE A 3 -55.51 44.26 6.43
CA ILE A 3 -54.34 43.71 5.74
C ILE A 3 -53.29 43.19 6.74
N HIS A 4 -53.15 43.82 7.92
CA HIS A 4 -52.20 43.36 8.95
C HIS A 4 -52.58 42.04 9.63
N SER A 5 -53.88 41.71 9.70
CA SER A 5 -54.37 40.47 10.31
C SER A 5 -54.01 39.21 9.50
N ASN A 6 -54.01 39.33 8.17
CA ASN A 6 -53.72 38.19 7.29
C ASN A 6 -52.22 37.92 7.17
N LEU A 7 -51.38 38.96 7.30
CA LEU A 7 -49.94 38.80 7.33
C LEU A 7 -49.47 38.07 8.60
N TYR A 8 -50.05 38.40 9.77
CA TYR A 8 -49.72 37.74 11.03
C TYR A 8 -50.20 36.29 11.07
N ARG A 9 -51.38 35.98 10.50
CA ARG A 9 -51.86 34.61 10.34
C ARG A 9 -51.00 33.79 9.38
N SER A 10 -50.50 34.39 8.30
CA SER A 10 -49.59 33.71 7.38
C SER A 10 -48.21 33.49 8.01
N PHE A 11 -47.72 34.41 8.84
CA PHE A 11 -46.48 34.25 9.60
C PHE A 11 -46.60 33.17 10.69
N ILE A 12 -47.75 33.09 11.38
CA ILE A 12 -48.03 32.02 12.35
C ILE A 12 -48.17 30.66 11.63
N LEU A 13 -48.79 30.61 10.45
CA LEU A 13 -48.91 29.36 9.68
C LEU A 13 -47.54 28.87 9.16
N ILE A 14 -46.66 29.79 8.74
CA ILE A 14 -45.29 29.48 8.31
C ILE A 14 -44.40 29.11 9.50
N ALA A 15 -44.57 29.74 10.67
CA ALA A 15 -43.89 29.36 11.89
C ALA A 15 -44.37 27.99 12.43
N PHE A 16 -45.64 27.65 12.23
CA PHE A 16 -46.20 26.35 12.62
C PHE A 16 -45.81 25.22 11.65
N LEU A 17 -45.57 25.54 10.37
CA LEU A 17 -45.02 24.59 9.39
C LEU A 17 -43.54 24.27 9.63
N PHE A 18 -42.80 25.11 10.36
CA PHE A 18 -41.42 24.83 10.78
C PHE A 18 -41.31 24.01 12.09
N THR A 19 -42.43 23.64 12.72
CA THR A 19 -42.45 22.88 14.00
C THR A 19 -43.20 21.55 13.89
N LEU A 20 -43.14 20.90 12.73
CA LEU A 20 -43.50 19.47 12.58
C LEU A 20 -42.23 18.62 12.54
N THR A 21 -41.31 18.84 13.49
CA THR A 21 -40.44 17.75 13.94
C THR A 21 -41.28 16.90 14.88
N ASN A 22 -41.24 15.59 14.72
CA ASN A 22 -42.06 14.65 15.49
C ASN A 22 -41.18 14.08 16.62
N PRO A 23 -41.02 14.77 17.76
CA PRO A 23 -40.01 14.45 18.76
C PRO A 23 -40.20 13.07 19.42
N GLU A 24 -41.41 12.52 19.35
CA GLU A 24 -41.72 11.15 19.83
C GLU A 24 -41.11 10.08 18.91
N SER A 25 -41.13 10.27 17.59
CA SER A 25 -40.52 9.32 16.65
C SER A 25 -38.99 9.36 16.71
N ASP A 26 -38.42 10.55 16.94
CA ASP A 26 -36.97 10.75 17.04
C ASP A 26 -36.39 10.13 18.31
N SER A 27 -37.11 10.22 19.43
CA SER A 27 -36.70 9.62 20.70
C SER A 27 -36.78 8.10 20.66
N ASP A 28 -37.79 7.53 20.01
CA ASP A 28 -37.92 6.08 19.82
C ASP A 28 -36.77 5.49 18.99
N LEU A 29 -36.37 6.16 17.90
CA LEU A 29 -35.21 5.77 17.08
C LEU A 29 -33.89 5.81 17.87
N ILE A 30 -33.69 6.86 18.67
CA ILE A 30 -32.50 6.99 19.53
C ILE A 30 -32.47 5.88 20.59
N ASN A 31 -33.60 5.59 21.22
CA ASN A 31 -33.71 4.53 22.23
C ASN A 31 -33.39 3.15 21.64
N GLU A 32 -33.84 2.89 20.41
CA GLU A 32 -33.51 1.66 19.69
C GLU A 32 -32.01 1.55 19.39
N LEU A 33 -31.37 2.62 18.91
CA LEU A 33 -29.92 2.66 18.68
C LEU A 33 -29.12 2.48 19.99
N VAL A 34 -29.59 3.06 21.09
CA VAL A 34 -28.99 2.87 22.43
C VAL A 34 -29.11 1.42 22.89
N SER A 35 -30.26 0.77 22.64
CA SER A 35 -30.47 -0.65 22.93
C SER A 35 -29.52 -1.52 22.11
N LEU A 36 -29.44 -1.31 20.80
CA LEU A 36 -28.53 -2.04 19.91
C LEU A 36 -27.06 -1.87 20.31
N ARG A 37 -26.66 -0.66 20.71
CA ARG A 37 -25.33 -0.38 21.25
C ARG A 37 -25.05 -1.17 22.53
N SER A 38 -26.01 -1.21 23.46
CA SER A 38 -25.83 -1.91 24.75
C SER A 38 -25.75 -3.43 24.60
N ALA A 39 -26.30 -3.98 23.52
CA ALA A 39 -26.19 -5.39 23.18
C ALA A 39 -24.81 -5.76 22.60
N ALA A 40 -24.05 -4.80 22.09
CA ALA A 40 -22.75 -5.03 21.45
C ALA A 40 -21.58 -4.92 22.47
N GLU A 41 -20.70 -5.93 22.49
CA GLU A 41 -19.55 -5.99 23.43
C GLU A 41 -18.56 -4.83 23.28
N SER A 42 -18.33 -4.37 22.04
CA SER A 42 -17.47 -3.21 21.73
C SER A 42 -18.24 -1.89 21.57
N GLY A 43 -19.56 -1.90 21.77
CA GLY A 43 -20.42 -0.73 21.55
C GLY A 43 -20.59 -0.32 20.09
N VAL A 44 -20.22 -1.18 19.14
CA VAL A 44 -20.36 -0.93 17.70
C VAL A 44 -21.59 -1.67 17.18
N ILE A 45 -22.49 -0.96 16.51
CA ILE A 45 -23.78 -1.48 16.06
C ILE A 45 -23.63 -2.12 14.67
N PRO A 46 -23.89 -3.42 14.48
CA PRO A 46 -23.99 -4.00 13.14
C PRO A 46 -25.28 -3.54 12.47
N LEU A 47 -25.19 -3.03 11.23
CA LEU A 47 -26.34 -2.57 10.45
C LEU A 47 -26.53 -3.44 9.20
N ASN A 48 -27.76 -3.88 8.98
CA ASN A 48 -28.19 -4.53 7.74
C ASN A 48 -28.80 -3.52 6.75
N ASP A 49 -29.06 -3.95 5.51
CA ASP A 49 -29.71 -3.12 4.49
C ASP A 49 -31.06 -2.53 4.94
N ASP A 50 -31.84 -3.31 5.68
CA ASP A 50 -33.12 -2.87 6.26
C ASP A 50 -32.90 -1.78 7.31
N ASP A 51 -31.90 -1.94 8.18
CA ASP A 51 -31.54 -0.96 9.22
C ASP A 51 -31.02 0.34 8.61
N VAL A 52 -30.22 0.25 7.54
CA VAL A 52 -29.76 1.43 6.77
C VAL A 52 -30.95 2.16 6.16
N SER A 53 -31.92 1.44 5.60
CA SER A 53 -33.13 2.07 5.07
C SER A 53 -33.94 2.78 6.17
N LYS A 54 -34.01 2.18 7.37
CA LYS A 54 -34.78 2.67 8.53
C LYS A 54 -34.13 3.86 9.24
N PHE A 55 -32.83 3.81 9.51
CA PHE A 55 -32.10 4.84 10.26
C PHE A 55 -31.51 5.93 9.36
N ILE A 56 -31.35 5.65 8.06
CA ILE A 56 -30.74 6.56 7.10
C ILE A 56 -31.75 6.98 6.04
N THR A 57 -32.32 6.09 5.23
CA THR A 57 -33.14 6.57 4.09
C THR A 57 -34.53 7.09 4.48
N SER A 58 -35.19 6.54 5.49
CA SER A 58 -36.57 6.90 5.85
C SER A 58 -36.71 8.07 6.82
N VAL A 59 -35.61 8.58 7.37
CA VAL A 59 -35.64 9.71 8.32
C VAL A 59 -35.38 11.02 7.59
N ALA A 60 -36.22 12.02 7.83
CA ALA A 60 -36.10 13.34 7.23
C ALA A 60 -34.85 14.08 7.76
N THR A 61 -34.17 14.84 6.89
CA THR A 61 -33.10 15.77 7.27
C THR A 61 -33.71 17.05 7.85
N PRO A 62 -33.19 17.61 8.96
CA PRO A 62 -32.02 17.18 9.74
C PRO A 62 -32.31 16.09 10.78
N ARG A 63 -31.41 15.10 10.87
CA ARG A 63 -31.52 13.98 11.83
C ARG A 63 -31.08 14.40 13.24
N PRO A 64 -31.62 13.78 14.30
CA PRO A 64 -31.23 14.10 15.67
C PRO A 64 -29.89 13.45 16.10
N TYR A 65 -29.30 12.59 15.26
CA TYR A 65 -28.05 11.88 15.52
C TYR A 65 -27.12 11.86 14.30
N SER A 66 -25.83 11.61 14.55
CA SER A 66 -24.78 11.36 13.57
C SER A 66 -24.34 9.90 13.64
N LEU A 67 -24.05 9.29 12.49
CA LEU A 67 -23.58 7.90 12.41
C LEU A 67 -22.19 7.86 11.78
N ILE A 68 -21.26 7.15 12.41
CA ILE A 68 -19.99 6.80 11.79
C ILE A 68 -20.07 5.35 11.36
N ILE A 69 -19.86 5.11 10.08
CA ILE A 69 -20.03 3.80 9.47
C ILE A 69 -18.68 3.29 9.01
N PHE A 70 -18.25 2.16 9.55
CA PHE A 70 -17.12 1.39 9.04
C PHE A 70 -17.65 0.28 8.13
N PHE A 71 -17.13 0.21 6.91
CA PHE A 71 -17.48 -0.85 5.96
C PHE A 71 -16.49 -1.99 6.10
N ASP A 72 -17.02 -3.19 6.35
CA ASP A 72 -16.24 -4.41 6.55
C ASP A 72 -16.61 -5.47 5.50
N ALA A 73 -15.64 -6.32 5.17
CA ALA A 73 -15.82 -7.43 4.25
C ALA A 73 -15.05 -8.65 4.75
N VAL A 74 -15.78 -9.64 5.27
CA VAL A 74 -15.19 -10.88 5.81
C VAL A 74 -14.36 -11.63 4.78
N HIS A 75 -14.78 -11.62 3.51
CA HIS A 75 -14.02 -12.22 2.40
C HIS A 75 -12.65 -11.58 2.16
N LEU A 76 -12.42 -10.38 2.70
CA LEU A 76 -11.15 -9.65 2.58
C LEU A 76 -10.36 -9.64 3.89
N HIS A 77 -10.82 -10.35 4.94
CA HIS A 77 -10.08 -10.49 6.20
C HIS A 77 -8.78 -11.28 6.03
N ASP A 78 -8.75 -12.19 5.05
CA ASP A 78 -7.55 -12.97 4.70
C ASP A 78 -6.48 -12.11 4.02
N ASN A 79 -6.86 -10.95 3.47
CA ASN A 79 -5.92 -10.02 2.85
C ASN A 79 -5.22 -9.16 3.91
N SER A 80 -4.01 -9.56 4.31
CA SER A 80 -3.28 -8.82 5.34
C SER A 80 -2.88 -7.40 4.97
N GLN A 81 -3.04 -6.98 3.71
CA GLN A 81 -2.74 -5.61 3.26
C GLN A 81 -3.77 -4.62 3.76
N LEU A 82 -5.04 -5.01 3.73
CA LEU A 82 -6.15 -4.17 4.15
C LEU A 82 -6.23 -4.05 5.68
N ARG A 83 -5.63 -5.01 6.40
CA ARG A 83 -5.61 -5.10 7.87
C ARG A 83 -7.01 -4.90 8.50
N LEU A 84 -8.08 -5.26 7.78
CA LEU A 84 -9.47 -5.02 8.20
C LEU A 84 -9.77 -5.54 9.63
N PRO A 85 -9.27 -6.71 10.07
CA PRO A 85 -9.48 -7.16 11.44
C PRO A 85 -8.87 -6.22 12.49
N GLU A 86 -7.73 -5.60 12.17
CA GLU A 86 -7.08 -4.63 13.04
C GLU A 86 -7.83 -3.30 13.03
N PHE A 87 -8.28 -2.83 11.86
CA PHE A 87 -9.14 -1.65 11.75
C PHE A 87 -10.42 -1.80 12.56
N ARG A 88 -11.07 -2.96 12.44
CA ARG A 88 -12.29 -3.28 13.20
C ARG A 88 -12.03 -3.26 14.71
N ARG A 89 -10.87 -3.78 15.15
CA ARG A 89 -10.47 -3.74 16.57
C ARG A 89 -10.24 -2.32 17.05
N GLU A 90 -9.45 -1.53 16.32
CA GLU A 90 -9.15 -0.13 16.68
C GLU A 90 -10.42 0.73 16.65
N PHE A 91 -11.30 0.55 15.67
CA PHE A 91 -12.62 1.21 15.61
C PHE A 91 -13.50 0.85 16.81
N GLY A 92 -13.48 -0.43 17.23
CA GLY A 92 -14.13 -0.87 18.47
C GLY A 92 -13.56 -0.20 19.72
N LEU A 93 -12.23 0.01 19.79
CA LEU A 93 -11.60 0.73 20.90
C LEU A 93 -12.03 2.21 20.95
N VAL A 94 -12.13 2.86 19.79
CA VAL A 94 -12.63 4.25 19.68
C VAL A 94 -14.07 4.35 20.17
N SER A 95 -14.95 3.44 19.73
CA SER A 95 -16.34 3.39 20.20
C SER A 95 -16.44 3.16 21.70
N ALA A 96 -15.74 2.16 22.23
CA ALA A 96 -15.74 1.84 23.66
C ALA A 96 -15.21 3.02 24.51
N THR A 97 -14.17 3.71 24.04
CA THR A 97 -13.61 4.90 24.70
C THR A 97 -14.62 6.06 24.66
N PHE A 98 -15.25 6.31 23.51
CA PHE A 98 -16.29 7.34 23.38
C PHE A 98 -17.45 7.10 24.35
N ILE A 99 -17.93 5.85 24.44
CA ILE A 99 -18.99 5.46 25.37
C ILE A 99 -18.53 5.69 26.80
N ALA A 100 -17.36 5.19 27.20
CA ALA A 100 -16.85 5.36 28.57
C ALA A 100 -16.78 6.85 29.00
N ASN A 101 -16.44 7.75 28.08
CA ASN A 101 -16.31 9.18 28.35
C ASN A 101 -17.63 9.96 28.25
N ASN A 102 -18.58 9.53 27.41
CA ASN A 102 -19.79 10.30 27.09
C ASN A 102 -21.11 9.67 27.56
N ASN A 103 -21.11 8.49 28.22
CA ASN A 103 -22.33 7.79 28.66
C ASN A 103 -23.17 8.60 29.68
N ASN A 104 -22.55 9.51 30.43
CA ASN A 104 -23.21 10.25 31.51
C ASN A 104 -23.87 11.57 31.05
N GLY A 105 -23.85 11.91 29.75
CA GLY A 105 -24.35 13.18 29.23
C GLY A 105 -25.17 13.08 27.95
N THR A 106 -25.79 14.19 27.54
CA THR A 106 -26.62 14.31 26.31
C THR A 106 -25.82 14.18 25.01
N ASN A 107 -24.49 14.05 25.10
CA ASN A 107 -23.60 13.89 23.95
C ASN A 107 -23.46 12.42 23.51
N GLY A 108 -23.66 11.47 24.44
CA GLY A 108 -23.60 10.03 24.14
C GLY A 108 -24.75 9.52 23.29
N THR A 109 -25.81 10.30 23.09
CA THR A 109 -26.96 9.97 22.22
C THR A 109 -26.91 10.68 20.87
N LYS A 110 -25.85 11.48 20.61
CA LYS A 110 -25.69 12.25 19.36
C LYS A 110 -24.83 11.54 18.34
N LEU A 111 -24.00 10.58 18.75
CA LEU A 111 -23.07 9.87 17.88
C LEU A 111 -23.16 8.36 18.13
N PHE A 112 -23.30 7.60 17.05
CA PHE A 112 -23.29 6.15 17.09
C PHE A 112 -22.25 5.59 16.12
N PHE A 113 -21.57 4.54 16.54
CA PHE A 113 -20.58 3.81 15.75
C PHE A 113 -21.24 2.56 15.17
N CYS A 114 -21.17 2.43 13.86
CA CYS A 114 -21.87 1.40 13.10
C CYS A 114 -20.91 0.65 12.19
N VAL A 115 -21.21 -0.62 11.94
CA VAL A 115 -20.47 -1.47 10.99
C VAL A 115 -21.46 -2.08 10.00
N ILE A 116 -21.12 -1.99 8.72
CA ILE A 116 -21.86 -2.65 7.64
C ILE A 116 -20.96 -3.72 7.05
N GLU A 117 -21.45 -4.96 7.03
CA GLU A 117 -20.74 -6.10 6.46
C GLU A 117 -21.21 -6.35 5.02
N SER A 118 -20.26 -6.59 4.10
CA SER A 118 -20.55 -6.78 2.68
C SER A 118 -21.38 -8.02 2.34
N THR A 119 -21.34 -9.05 3.19
CA THR A 119 -22.05 -10.33 3.01
C THR A 119 -23.57 -10.17 3.07
N HIS A 120 -24.04 -9.29 3.94
CA HIS A 120 -25.46 -9.09 4.22
C HIS A 120 -26.02 -7.79 3.65
N SER A 121 -25.17 -6.86 3.22
CA SER A 121 -25.57 -5.48 2.93
C SER A 121 -25.03 -4.91 1.61
N VAL A 122 -25.13 -5.68 0.51
CA VAL A 122 -24.62 -5.28 -0.81
C VAL A 122 -25.29 -4.00 -1.32
N ALA A 123 -26.58 -3.79 -1.03
CA ALA A 123 -27.29 -2.60 -1.48
C ALA A 123 -26.79 -1.33 -0.76
N SER A 124 -26.43 -1.44 0.52
CA SER A 124 -25.83 -0.34 1.28
C SER A 124 -24.46 0.03 0.72
N PHE A 125 -23.60 -0.92 0.37
CA PHE A 125 -22.29 -0.63 -0.24
C PHE A 125 -22.42 0.18 -1.55
N GLN A 126 -23.40 -0.15 -2.39
CA GLN A 126 -23.67 0.59 -3.62
C GLN A 126 -24.20 2.00 -3.35
N ARG A 127 -25.06 2.17 -2.34
CA ARG A 127 -25.65 3.47 -1.98
C ARG A 127 -24.62 4.47 -1.43
N PHE A 128 -23.59 3.96 -0.76
CA PHE A 128 -22.48 4.76 -0.24
C PHE A 128 -21.32 4.89 -1.25
N ALA A 129 -21.46 4.34 -2.47
CA ALA A 129 -20.43 4.36 -3.51
C ALA A 129 -19.04 3.90 -3.02
N VAL A 130 -19.01 2.85 -2.19
CA VAL A 130 -17.76 2.35 -1.60
C VAL A 130 -16.98 1.58 -2.65
N GLU A 131 -15.95 2.21 -3.23
CA GLU A 131 -15.08 1.59 -4.24
C GLU A 131 -13.88 0.86 -3.63
N ASN A 132 -13.36 1.37 -2.51
CA ASN A 132 -12.14 0.86 -1.86
C ASN A 132 -12.37 0.65 -0.36
N LEU A 133 -11.75 -0.39 0.20
CA LEU A 133 -11.71 -0.68 1.65
C LEU A 133 -10.27 -0.51 2.16
N PRO A 134 -10.05 -0.23 3.47
CA PRO A 134 -11.04 0.11 4.49
C PRO A 134 -11.71 1.47 4.22
N HIS A 135 -13.01 1.56 4.48
CA HIS A 135 -13.78 2.79 4.28
C HIS A 135 -14.51 3.19 5.56
N ILE A 136 -14.33 4.43 5.98
CA ILE A 136 -15.07 5.05 7.10
C ILE A 136 -15.77 6.28 6.56
N SER A 137 -17.09 6.33 6.71
CA SER A 137 -17.89 7.48 6.35
C SER A 137 -18.64 8.05 7.56
N LEU A 138 -18.75 9.37 7.61
CA LEU A 138 -19.62 10.06 8.55
C LEU A 138 -20.92 10.48 7.86
N VAL A 139 -22.04 10.03 8.40
CA VAL A 139 -23.36 10.54 8.05
C VAL A 139 -23.73 11.63 9.04
N SER A 140 -23.60 12.87 8.59
CA SER A 140 -23.96 14.06 9.37
C SER A 140 -25.48 14.25 9.41
N PRO A 141 -26.00 15.00 10.39
CA PRO A 141 -27.43 15.31 10.51
C PRO A 141 -28.06 15.90 9.25
N MET A 142 -27.26 16.62 8.45
CA MET A 142 -27.66 17.35 7.25
C MET A 142 -27.41 16.58 5.94
N THR A 143 -26.86 15.37 6.00
CA THR A 143 -26.48 14.61 4.80
C THR A 143 -27.72 14.06 4.10
N GLU A 144 -28.06 14.64 2.94
CA GLU A 144 -29.12 14.17 2.04
C GLU A 144 -28.59 13.17 1.01
N ASN A 145 -27.38 13.40 0.47
CA ASN A 145 -26.75 12.53 -0.51
C ASN A 145 -25.66 11.68 0.15
N LEU A 146 -25.85 10.36 0.16
CA LEU A 146 -24.96 9.41 0.82
C LEU A 146 -23.64 9.17 0.05
N THR A 147 -23.58 9.58 -1.22
CA THR A 147 -22.37 9.47 -2.05
C THR A 147 -21.34 10.56 -1.78
N GLU A 148 -21.74 11.66 -1.12
CA GLU A 148 -20.88 12.81 -0.79
C GLU A 148 -20.52 12.85 0.71
N SER A 149 -20.72 11.74 1.43
CA SER A 149 -20.38 11.68 2.86
C SER A 149 -18.89 11.92 3.09
N ASP A 150 -18.55 12.66 4.15
CA ASP A 150 -17.16 12.93 4.52
C ASP A 150 -16.41 11.62 4.82
N GLN A 151 -15.33 11.36 4.09
CA GLN A 151 -14.52 10.14 4.17
C GLN A 151 -13.21 10.41 4.90
N MET A 152 -12.68 9.38 5.57
CA MET A 152 -11.35 9.46 6.20
C MET A 152 -10.26 9.17 5.15
N ASP A 153 -9.28 10.08 5.01
CA ASP A 153 -8.16 9.89 4.09
C ASP A 153 -7.29 8.70 4.52
N GLY A 154 -7.07 7.75 3.60
CA GLY A 154 -6.29 6.52 3.83
C GLY A 154 -4.77 6.70 3.85
N GLY A 155 -4.27 7.90 4.15
CA GLY A 155 -2.83 8.22 4.09
C GLY A 155 -2.05 7.93 5.38
N ASP A 156 -2.70 8.08 6.55
CA ASP A 156 -2.03 8.08 7.85
C ASP A 156 -2.45 6.89 8.71
N PHE A 157 -1.81 5.74 8.49
CA PHE A 157 -2.06 4.50 9.23
C PHE A 157 -1.20 4.31 10.51
N THR A 158 -0.46 5.34 10.92
CA THR A 158 0.31 5.34 12.18
C THR A 158 -0.59 5.82 13.33
N GLY A 159 -0.90 4.95 14.30
CA GLY A 159 -1.81 5.29 15.40
C GLY A 159 -3.27 5.36 14.95
N LEU A 160 -3.75 4.25 14.37
CA LEU A 160 -5.03 4.18 13.68
C LEU A 160 -6.23 4.63 14.54
N ALA A 161 -6.28 4.23 15.81
CA ALA A 161 -7.36 4.62 16.70
C ALA A 161 -7.32 6.13 17.02
N GLU A 162 -6.12 6.71 17.18
CA GLU A 162 -5.93 8.14 17.45
C GLU A 162 -6.33 8.99 16.23
N SER A 163 -5.95 8.57 15.02
CA SER A 163 -6.35 9.20 13.75
C SER A 163 -7.87 9.15 13.55
N MET A 164 -8.49 7.99 13.81
CA MET A 164 -9.95 7.86 13.80
C MET A 164 -10.60 8.80 14.81
N ALA A 165 -10.08 8.88 16.05
CA ALA A 165 -10.62 9.76 17.08
C ALA A 165 -10.51 11.24 16.67
N GLU A 166 -9.39 11.67 16.09
CA GLU A 166 -9.21 13.03 15.57
C GLU A 166 -10.17 13.33 14.42
N PHE A 167 -10.40 12.39 13.51
CA PHE A 167 -11.38 12.52 12.44
C PHE A 167 -12.80 12.72 12.99
N VAL A 168 -13.19 11.93 14.00
CA VAL A 168 -14.48 12.09 14.70
C VAL A 168 -14.58 13.45 15.37
N GLU A 169 -13.55 13.88 16.10
CA GLU A 169 -13.52 15.15 16.81
C GLU A 169 -13.60 16.34 15.85
N ARG A 170 -12.89 16.28 14.73
CA ARG A 170 -12.89 17.32 13.68
C ARG A 170 -14.28 17.55 13.11
N LEU A 171 -15.00 16.47 12.80
CA LEU A 171 -16.27 16.55 12.09
C LEU A 171 -17.46 16.75 13.04
N THR A 172 -17.47 16.05 14.17
CA THR A 172 -18.60 16.08 15.10
C THR A 172 -18.47 17.14 16.20
N LYS A 173 -17.25 17.67 16.41
CA LYS A 173 -16.90 18.56 17.54
C LYS A 173 -17.15 17.92 18.91
N LEU A 174 -17.31 16.60 18.98
CA LEU A 174 -17.48 15.83 20.21
C LEU A 174 -16.15 15.19 20.60
N THR A 175 -15.70 15.40 21.83
CA THR A 175 -14.45 14.85 22.35
C THR A 175 -14.58 13.34 22.60
N VAL A 176 -13.75 12.54 21.94
CA VAL A 176 -13.66 11.08 22.14
C VAL A 176 -12.85 10.76 23.39
N GLY A 177 -11.79 11.53 23.66
CA GLY A 177 -10.93 11.36 24.83
C GLY A 177 -9.80 10.33 24.64
N THR A 178 -9.02 10.07 25.70
CA THR A 178 -7.79 9.26 25.60
C THR A 178 -8.08 7.76 25.42
N ILE A 179 -7.51 7.17 24.38
CA ILE A 179 -7.72 5.77 24.00
C ILE A 179 -6.99 4.83 24.97
N GLN A 180 -7.75 4.01 25.70
CA GLN A 180 -7.18 3.02 26.61
C GLN A 180 -6.97 1.69 25.88
N ARG A 181 -5.71 1.40 25.53
CA ARG A 181 -5.35 0.13 24.88
C ARG A 181 -5.28 -1.00 25.93
N PRO A 182 -5.84 -2.19 25.67
CA PRO A 182 -5.66 -3.33 26.57
C PRO A 182 -4.17 -3.71 26.64
N PRO A 183 -3.66 -4.11 27.82
CA PRO A 183 -2.26 -4.51 27.96
C PRO A 183 -1.96 -5.74 27.09
N LEU A 184 -0.82 -5.73 26.40
CA LEU A 184 -0.37 -6.82 25.50
C LEU A 184 -0.23 -8.18 26.20
N LEU A 185 0.01 -8.16 27.51
CA LEU A 185 0.19 -9.34 28.34
C LEU A 185 -0.92 -9.41 29.39
N SER A 186 -1.49 -10.59 29.56
CA SER A 186 -2.47 -10.83 30.61
C SER A 186 -1.84 -10.60 31.99
N LYS A 187 -2.63 -10.14 32.96
CA LYS A 187 -2.18 -9.94 34.35
C LYS A 187 -1.56 -11.20 34.93
N THR A 188 -2.00 -12.38 34.51
CA THR A 188 -1.44 -13.68 34.92
C THR A 188 -0.07 -13.94 34.30
N GLN A 189 0.12 -13.63 33.01
CA GLN A 189 1.41 -13.76 32.32
C GLN A 189 2.45 -12.79 32.91
N ILE A 190 2.04 -11.55 33.21
CA ILE A 190 2.89 -10.57 33.90
C ILE A 190 3.29 -11.11 35.28
N GLY A 191 2.34 -11.69 36.02
CA GLY A 191 2.63 -12.34 37.32
C GLY A 191 3.66 -13.47 37.20
N ILE A 192 3.57 -14.31 36.17
CA ILE A 192 4.53 -15.40 35.93
C ILE A 192 5.92 -14.85 35.60
N ILE A 193 6.01 -13.82 34.75
CA ILE A 193 7.30 -13.20 34.37
C ILE A 193 7.98 -12.58 35.60
N VAL A 194 7.20 -11.86 36.42
CA VAL A 194 7.71 -11.25 37.66
C VAL A 194 8.18 -12.32 38.64
N ALA A 195 7.41 -13.40 38.80
CA ALA A 195 7.82 -14.51 39.67
C ALA A 195 9.12 -15.17 39.19
N PHE A 196 9.27 -15.39 37.88
CA PHE A 196 10.49 -15.96 37.30
C PHE A 196 11.70 -15.04 37.52
N LEU A 197 11.54 -13.72 37.36
CA LEU A 197 12.59 -12.75 37.66
C LEU A 197 13.00 -12.76 39.13
N ILE A 198 12.03 -12.79 40.05
CA ILE A 198 12.30 -12.82 41.50
C ILE A 198 13.04 -14.10 41.89
N ILE A 199 12.67 -15.25 41.32
CA ILE A 199 13.33 -16.54 41.60
C ILE A 199 14.74 -16.59 40.99
N SER A 200 14.92 -16.04 39.78
CA SER A 200 16.20 -16.05 39.06
C SER A 200 17.24 -15.12 39.72
N THR A 201 16.80 -13.98 40.27
CA THR A 201 17.69 -12.95 40.84
C THR A 201 18.68 -13.48 41.91
N PRO A 202 18.27 -14.19 42.97
CA PRO A 202 19.19 -14.70 43.99
C PRO A 202 20.12 -15.80 43.43
N ILE A 203 19.65 -16.60 42.47
CA ILE A 203 20.46 -17.64 41.81
C ILE A 203 21.56 -16.98 40.98
N LEU A 204 21.22 -15.94 40.22
CA LEU A 204 22.16 -15.19 39.40
C LEU A 204 23.18 -14.43 40.24
N ILE A 205 22.76 -13.77 41.33
CA ILE A 205 23.67 -13.08 42.27
C ILE A 205 24.67 -14.05 42.89
N LYS A 206 24.22 -15.22 43.35
CA LYS A 206 25.10 -16.25 43.91
C LYS A 206 26.11 -16.76 42.88
N LYS A 207 25.69 -16.89 41.61
CA LYS A 207 26.55 -17.31 40.50
C LYS A 207 27.58 -16.23 40.14
N ILE A 208 27.20 -14.95 40.14
CA ILE A 208 28.08 -13.79 39.93
C ILE A 208 29.17 -13.72 41.00
N LEU A 209 28.79 -13.83 42.28
CA LEU A 209 29.75 -13.75 43.40
C LEU A 209 30.76 -14.90 43.41
N LYS A 210 30.40 -16.07 42.86
CA LYS A 210 31.30 -17.23 42.74
C LYS A 210 32.21 -17.17 41.51
N GLY A 211 32.03 -16.20 40.61
CA GLY A 211 32.81 -16.11 39.37
C GLY A 211 32.52 -17.22 38.36
N GLU A 212 31.50 -18.06 38.60
CA GLU A 212 31.02 -19.12 37.71
C GLU A 212 30.00 -18.59 36.68
N THR A 213 30.10 -17.31 36.32
CA THR A 213 29.23 -16.70 35.31
C THR A 213 29.85 -16.79 33.94
N LEU A 214 28.96 -16.89 32.95
CA LEU A 214 29.28 -16.73 31.54
C LEU A 214 30.03 -15.41 31.26
N LEU A 215 29.82 -14.37 32.08
CA LEU A 215 30.49 -13.09 31.98
C LEU A 215 31.97 -13.10 32.43
N ASN A 216 32.42 -14.15 33.12
CA ASN A 216 33.82 -14.25 33.55
C ASN A 216 34.68 -15.07 32.55
N ASP A 217 34.04 -15.74 31.58
CA ASP A 217 34.76 -16.49 30.55
C ASP A 217 35.28 -15.55 29.45
N ARG A 218 36.61 -15.53 29.26
CA ARG A 218 37.26 -14.76 28.20
C ARG A 218 36.74 -15.10 26.80
N ARG A 219 36.26 -16.34 26.59
CA ARG A 219 35.76 -16.80 25.29
C ARG A 219 34.49 -16.07 24.91
N ILE A 220 33.63 -15.77 25.88
CA ILE A 220 32.37 -15.06 25.65
C ILE A 220 32.65 -13.61 25.31
N TRP A 221 33.61 -12.96 25.98
CA TRP A 221 34.06 -11.63 25.59
C TRP A 221 34.71 -11.59 24.22
N LEU A 222 35.48 -12.62 23.85
CA LEU A 222 36.08 -12.74 22.53
C LEU A 222 35.02 -12.91 21.44
N VAL A 223 34.05 -13.81 21.65
CA VAL A 223 32.92 -14.01 20.71
C VAL A 223 32.08 -12.74 20.61
N SER A 224 31.77 -12.07 21.72
CA SER A 224 31.03 -10.81 21.72
C SER A 224 31.79 -9.69 21.00
N ALA A 225 33.11 -9.59 21.18
CA ALA A 225 33.93 -8.60 20.47
C ALA A 225 33.95 -8.86 18.96
N VAL A 226 34.09 -10.13 18.55
CA VAL A 226 34.01 -10.52 17.14
C VAL A 226 32.62 -10.24 16.58
N PHE A 227 31.56 -10.55 17.33
CA PHE A 227 30.18 -10.28 16.93
C PHE A 227 29.94 -8.78 16.72
N VAL A 228 30.36 -7.92 17.66
CA VAL A 228 30.24 -6.46 17.52
C VAL A 228 31.03 -5.95 16.33
N TYR A 229 32.24 -6.49 16.10
CA TYR A 229 33.04 -6.12 14.93
C TYR A 229 32.34 -6.50 13.62
N PHE A 230 31.84 -7.73 13.49
CA PHE A 230 31.07 -8.17 12.32
C PHE A 230 29.81 -7.33 12.14
N PHE A 231 29.07 -7.05 13.21
CA PHE A 231 27.87 -6.23 13.15
C PHE A 231 28.20 -4.81 12.65
N SER A 232 29.27 -4.22 13.16
CA SER A 232 29.73 -2.88 12.76
C SER A 232 30.22 -2.82 11.31
N VAL A 233 30.88 -3.87 10.80
CA VAL A 233 31.43 -3.90 9.44
C VAL A 233 30.38 -4.34 8.41
N SER A 234 29.38 -5.13 8.80
CA SER A 234 28.31 -5.66 7.93
C SER A 234 27.28 -4.60 7.49
N GLY A 235 27.51 -3.31 7.74
CA GLY A 235 26.61 -2.23 7.33
C GLY A 235 25.36 -2.08 8.19
N THR A 236 25.21 -2.83 9.29
CA THR A 236 24.03 -2.71 10.17
C THR A 236 23.90 -1.30 10.79
N MET A 237 25.03 -0.63 11.06
CA MET A 237 25.05 0.76 11.52
C MET A 237 24.49 1.72 10.46
N HIS A 238 24.77 1.47 9.17
CA HIS A 238 24.19 2.21 8.07
C HIS A 238 22.65 2.05 8.04
N ASN A 239 22.18 0.81 8.24
CA ASN A 239 20.74 0.49 8.24
C ASN A 239 20.01 1.12 9.44
N ILE A 240 20.64 1.17 10.62
CA ILE A 240 20.06 1.80 11.83
C ILE A 240 19.95 3.31 11.67
N ILE A 241 20.98 3.98 11.13
CA ILE A 241 20.98 5.45 10.96
C ILE A 241 19.93 5.90 9.94
N ARG A 242 19.70 5.10 8.90
CA ARG A 242 18.73 5.39 7.84
C ARG A 242 17.34 4.81 8.09
N GLU A 243 17.12 4.22 9.27
CA GLU A 243 15.85 3.59 9.67
C GLU A 243 15.30 2.63 8.60
N MET A 244 16.18 1.87 7.94
CA MET A 244 15.75 1.03 6.82
C MET A 244 14.92 -0.16 7.34
N PRO A 245 13.73 -0.42 6.77
CA PRO A 245 12.87 -1.50 7.25
C PRO A 245 13.55 -2.85 7.04
N MET A 246 13.62 -3.66 8.10
CA MET A 246 14.36 -4.92 8.13
C MET A 246 13.74 -6.02 7.24
N TYR A 247 12.48 -5.84 6.87
CA TYR A 247 11.73 -6.66 5.93
C TYR A 247 10.63 -5.80 5.31
N ILE A 248 10.31 -6.08 4.06
CA ILE A 248 9.10 -5.60 3.41
C ILE A 248 8.18 -6.81 3.24
N LYS A 249 6.88 -6.60 3.41
CA LYS A 249 5.89 -7.64 3.11
C LYS A 249 5.63 -7.63 1.60
N ASP A 250 5.66 -8.81 1.00
CA ASP A 250 5.35 -8.98 -0.42
C ASP A 250 3.95 -8.42 -0.71
N TYR A 251 3.81 -7.64 -1.79
CA TYR A 251 2.55 -6.99 -2.17
C TYR A 251 1.55 -7.99 -2.81
N GLU A 252 1.90 -9.27 -2.91
CA GLU A 252 0.99 -10.31 -3.38
C GLU A 252 0.74 -11.42 -2.33
N ASP A 253 1.68 -11.67 -1.41
CA ASP A 253 1.54 -12.72 -0.38
C ASP A 253 1.94 -12.21 1.01
N SER A 254 0.93 -11.92 1.82
CA SER A 254 1.03 -11.45 3.20
C SER A 254 1.85 -12.31 4.16
N SER A 255 2.01 -13.59 3.85
CA SER A 255 2.73 -14.57 4.68
C SER A 255 4.23 -14.60 4.39
N LYS A 256 4.65 -13.98 3.28
CA LYS A 256 6.02 -14.02 2.77
C LYS A 256 6.74 -12.72 3.14
N PHE A 257 7.73 -12.85 4.01
CA PHE A 257 8.64 -11.75 4.35
C PHE A 257 9.70 -11.63 3.26
N VAL A 258 9.71 -10.51 2.57
CA VAL A 258 10.74 -10.15 1.59
C VAL A 258 11.79 -9.33 2.32
N PHE A 259 12.91 -9.97 2.63
CA PHE A 259 14.03 -9.34 3.33
C PHE A 259 14.88 -8.45 2.41
N PHE A 260 14.58 -8.44 1.11
CA PHE A 260 15.36 -7.74 0.08
C PHE A 260 14.43 -6.86 -0.75
N ILE A 261 14.51 -5.54 -0.53
CA ILE A 261 13.86 -4.55 -1.37
C ILE A 261 14.75 -4.40 -2.60
N GLU A 262 14.29 -4.90 -3.73
CA GLU A 262 14.95 -4.62 -5.00
C GLU A 262 14.49 -3.24 -5.48
N GLU A 263 14.98 -2.19 -4.82
CA GLU A 263 15.01 -0.86 -5.42
C GLU A 263 16.18 -0.01 -4.91
N SER A 264 17.05 0.30 -5.88
CA SER A 264 18.03 1.38 -6.01
C SER A 264 18.81 1.84 -4.76
N GLU A 265 20.13 1.57 -4.80
CA GLU A 265 21.21 2.09 -3.94
C GLU A 265 21.55 1.37 -2.62
N MET A 266 21.46 0.04 -2.57
CA MET A 266 22.19 -0.76 -1.58
C MET A 266 22.89 -1.96 -2.20
N GLN A 267 24.19 -1.80 -2.47
CA GLN A 267 25.08 -2.89 -2.83
C GLN A 267 25.48 -3.68 -1.57
N LEU A 268 24.96 -4.90 -1.40
CA LEU A 268 25.27 -5.76 -0.25
C LEU A 268 25.28 -7.26 -0.63
N GLY A 269 26.47 -7.84 -0.65
CA GLY A 269 26.80 -9.18 -0.11
C GLY A 269 26.28 -10.46 -0.79
N ALA A 270 25.26 -10.41 -1.64
CA ALA A 270 24.70 -11.57 -2.34
C ALA A 270 24.76 -11.47 -3.87
N GLU A 271 25.50 -10.49 -4.41
CA GLU A 271 25.67 -10.28 -5.86
C GLU A 271 26.36 -11.45 -6.58
N GLU A 272 27.09 -12.34 -5.90
CA GLU A 272 27.86 -13.39 -6.62
C GLU A 272 27.01 -14.48 -7.29
N THR A 273 25.74 -14.67 -6.90
CA THR A 273 24.90 -15.74 -7.48
C THR A 273 23.89 -15.25 -8.52
N ASN A 274 23.40 -14.00 -8.45
CA ASN A 274 22.41 -13.48 -9.42
C ASN A 274 23.02 -12.61 -10.53
N LYS A 275 24.18 -11.99 -10.29
CA LYS A 275 24.90 -11.20 -11.30
C LYS A 275 25.21 -12.01 -12.56
N GLY A 276 25.46 -13.32 -12.40
CA GLY A 276 25.71 -14.22 -13.52
C GLY A 276 24.52 -14.38 -14.48
N ILE A 277 23.29 -14.44 -13.96
CA ILE A 277 22.10 -14.70 -14.79
C ILE A 277 21.79 -13.47 -15.66
N GLU A 278 21.91 -12.27 -15.09
CA GLU A 278 21.63 -11.03 -15.81
C GLU A 278 22.68 -10.74 -16.89
N GLU A 279 23.97 -10.84 -16.54
CA GLU A 279 25.07 -10.66 -17.50
C GLU A 279 24.98 -11.69 -18.63
N GLU A 280 24.58 -12.93 -18.34
CA GLU A 280 24.37 -13.98 -19.34
C GLU A 280 23.19 -13.65 -20.27
N VAL A 281 22.05 -13.21 -19.73
CA VAL A 281 20.88 -12.80 -20.52
C VAL A 281 21.19 -11.57 -21.37
N ALA A 282 21.84 -10.55 -20.81
CA ALA A 282 22.22 -9.33 -21.51
C ALA A 282 23.21 -9.64 -22.65
N SER A 283 24.23 -10.45 -22.38
CA SER A 283 25.21 -10.87 -23.40
C SER A 283 24.55 -11.71 -24.50
N ALA A 284 23.67 -12.65 -24.15
CA ALA A 284 22.92 -13.44 -25.13
C ALA A 284 22.01 -12.57 -26.00
N PHE A 285 21.29 -11.62 -25.39
CA PHE A 285 20.44 -10.66 -26.09
C PHE A 285 21.25 -9.79 -27.05
N VAL A 286 22.35 -9.19 -26.58
CA VAL A 286 23.22 -8.32 -27.37
C VAL A 286 23.78 -9.06 -28.58
N ASN A 287 24.30 -10.28 -28.38
CA ASN A 287 24.80 -11.11 -29.47
C ASN A 287 23.70 -11.42 -30.50
N HIS A 288 22.49 -11.75 -30.03
CA HIS A 288 21.36 -12.02 -30.90
C HIS A 288 20.91 -10.78 -31.69
N TYR A 289 20.77 -9.63 -31.02
CA TYR A 289 20.34 -8.37 -31.62
C TYR A 289 21.28 -7.93 -32.74
N TYR A 290 22.59 -7.84 -32.48
CA TYR A 290 23.55 -7.38 -33.49
C TYR A 290 23.75 -8.40 -34.62
N HIS A 291 23.67 -9.71 -34.31
CA HIS A 291 23.68 -10.74 -35.36
C HIS A 291 22.48 -10.58 -36.30
N LEU A 292 21.27 -10.33 -35.77
CA LEU A 292 20.10 -10.04 -36.59
C LEU A 292 20.28 -8.71 -37.35
N PHE A 293 20.82 -7.68 -36.71
CA PHE A 293 21.03 -6.39 -37.36
C PHE A 293 21.95 -6.48 -38.59
N ASP A 294 23.02 -7.26 -38.47
CA ASP A 294 24.04 -7.43 -39.52
C ASP A 294 23.58 -8.36 -40.65
N ASN A 295 22.80 -9.41 -40.35
CA ASN A 295 22.45 -10.46 -41.31
C ASN A 295 20.98 -10.41 -41.80
N ASP A 296 20.04 -10.03 -40.94
CA ASP A 296 18.60 -10.00 -41.24
C ASP A 296 17.88 -8.89 -40.46
N ARG A 297 18.06 -7.64 -40.91
CA ARG A 297 17.48 -6.44 -40.29
C ARG A 297 15.96 -6.45 -40.25
N SER A 298 15.29 -7.26 -41.10
CA SER A 298 13.83 -7.33 -41.15
C SER A 298 13.25 -8.02 -39.90
N SER A 299 13.97 -9.01 -39.36
CA SER A 299 13.58 -9.79 -38.19
C SER A 299 13.72 -9.04 -36.86
N LEU A 300 14.41 -7.90 -36.83
CA LEU A 300 14.53 -7.06 -35.62
C LEU A 300 13.18 -6.57 -35.08
N SER A 301 12.17 -6.44 -35.95
CA SER A 301 10.83 -6.05 -35.55
C SER A 301 10.22 -6.96 -34.47
N SER A 302 10.63 -8.24 -34.42
CA SER A 302 10.16 -9.20 -33.41
C SER A 302 10.64 -8.90 -31.97
N LEU A 303 11.68 -8.08 -31.82
CA LEU A 303 12.24 -7.71 -30.51
C LEU A 303 11.55 -6.50 -29.88
N TYR A 304 10.64 -5.84 -30.61
CA TYR A 304 9.93 -4.64 -30.15
C TYR A 304 8.43 -4.88 -30.04
N ASN A 305 7.80 -4.11 -29.16
CA ASN A 305 6.37 -4.07 -28.94
C ASN A 305 5.75 -2.76 -29.44
N PRO A 306 4.41 -2.67 -29.52
CA PRO A 306 3.71 -1.44 -29.87
C PRO A 306 4.00 -0.25 -28.94
N THR A 307 4.40 -0.52 -27.70
CA THR A 307 4.77 0.47 -26.68
C THR A 307 6.25 0.83 -26.66
N SER A 308 7.07 0.22 -27.52
CA SER A 308 8.51 0.43 -27.54
C SER A 308 8.89 1.82 -28.03
N LEU A 309 9.99 2.35 -27.52
CA LEU A 309 10.53 3.66 -27.89
C LEU A 309 11.99 3.54 -28.32
N LEU A 310 12.31 4.02 -29.53
CA LEU A 310 13.67 4.15 -30.04
C LEU A 310 14.06 5.63 -30.09
N THR A 311 15.24 5.97 -29.59
CA THR A 311 15.91 7.25 -29.86
C THR A 311 17.14 7.00 -30.70
N PHE A 312 17.10 7.36 -31.98
CA PHE A 312 18.22 7.16 -32.91
C PHE A 312 18.83 8.51 -33.28
N GLU A 313 20.10 8.76 -32.91
CA GLU A 313 20.79 10.03 -33.19
C GLU A 313 20.01 11.27 -32.70
N GLY A 314 19.26 11.13 -31.60
CA GLY A 314 18.41 12.18 -31.02
C GLY A 314 16.97 12.25 -31.57
N GLN A 315 16.64 11.51 -32.62
CA GLN A 315 15.27 11.39 -33.12
C GLN A 315 14.50 10.31 -32.34
N LYS A 316 13.43 10.71 -31.64
CA LYS A 316 12.52 9.78 -30.94
C LYS A 316 11.50 9.18 -31.89
N ILE A 317 11.28 7.87 -31.78
CA ILE A 317 10.45 7.06 -32.66
C ILE A 317 9.68 6.09 -31.78
N TYR A 318 8.35 6.09 -31.92
CA TYR A 318 7.45 5.32 -31.07
C TYR A 318 6.77 4.20 -31.84
N GLY A 319 6.73 3.01 -31.25
CA GLY A 319 6.04 1.83 -31.74
C GLY A 319 6.82 1.00 -32.78
N VAL A 320 6.64 -0.32 -32.72
CA VAL A 320 7.34 -1.32 -33.55
C VAL A 320 7.32 -1.05 -35.06
N GLU A 321 6.19 -0.58 -35.62
CA GLU A 321 6.08 -0.31 -37.05
C GLU A 321 7.02 0.83 -37.49
N ASN A 322 7.02 1.94 -36.74
CA ASN A 322 7.86 3.10 -37.02
C ASN A 322 9.34 2.78 -36.80
N ILE A 323 9.64 2.00 -35.76
CA ILE A 323 11.00 1.50 -35.47
C ILE A 323 11.50 0.64 -36.64
N SER A 324 10.72 -0.34 -37.08
CA SER A 324 11.09 -1.21 -38.22
C SER A 324 11.34 -0.41 -39.50
N ASN A 325 10.48 0.58 -39.77
CA ASN A 325 10.64 1.46 -40.93
C ASN A 325 11.93 2.29 -40.85
N LYS A 326 12.26 2.86 -39.68
CA LYS A 326 13.50 3.61 -39.48
C LYS A 326 14.73 2.73 -39.72
N LEU A 327 14.76 1.54 -39.13
CA LEU A 327 15.90 0.62 -39.25
C LEU A 327 16.12 0.17 -40.70
N LYS A 328 15.05 -0.02 -41.48
CA LYS A 328 15.13 -0.33 -42.92
C LYS A 328 15.60 0.85 -43.78
N GLN A 329 15.40 2.09 -43.35
CA GLN A 329 15.76 3.31 -44.08
C GLN A 329 17.16 3.83 -43.77
N LEU A 330 17.98 3.08 -43.01
CA LEU A 330 19.35 3.47 -42.75
C LEU A 330 20.16 3.51 -44.06
N PRO A 331 21.10 4.46 -44.21
CA PRO A 331 21.77 4.73 -45.49
C PRO A 331 22.81 3.67 -45.89
N PHE A 332 22.79 2.50 -45.25
CA PHE A 332 23.72 1.41 -45.48
C PHE A 332 23.00 0.06 -45.49
N ASP A 333 23.33 -0.76 -46.49
CA ASP A 333 22.77 -2.10 -46.63
C ASP A 333 23.55 -3.10 -45.76
N GLN A 334 24.88 -3.08 -45.86
CA GLN A 334 25.78 -3.98 -45.12
C GLN A 334 26.57 -3.22 -44.05
N CYS A 335 26.49 -3.72 -42.82
CA CYS A 335 27.27 -3.26 -41.68
C CYS A 335 27.77 -4.45 -40.87
N ARG A 336 28.81 -4.22 -40.06
CA ARG A 336 29.28 -5.18 -39.07
C ARG A 336 29.48 -4.48 -37.74
N HIS A 337 28.78 -4.95 -36.72
CA HIS A 337 28.96 -4.48 -35.35
C HIS A 337 30.10 -5.24 -34.67
N LEU A 338 31.03 -4.50 -34.07
CA LEU A 338 32.13 -5.00 -33.26
C LEU A 338 31.90 -4.51 -31.83
N ILE A 339 31.37 -5.38 -30.98
CA ILE A 339 31.05 -5.05 -29.60
C ILE A 339 32.34 -5.06 -28.76
N SER A 340 32.58 -3.97 -28.03
CA SER A 340 33.76 -3.81 -27.17
C SER A 340 33.43 -4.14 -25.72
N THR A 341 32.33 -3.59 -25.20
CA THR A 341 31.87 -3.80 -23.83
C THR A 341 30.35 -3.93 -23.77
N VAL A 342 29.89 -4.74 -22.82
CA VAL A 342 28.49 -4.89 -22.44
C VAL A 342 28.44 -4.83 -20.93
N ASP A 343 27.69 -3.86 -20.42
CA ASP A 343 27.42 -3.71 -18.99
C ASP A 343 25.90 -3.84 -18.81
N SER A 344 25.44 -4.47 -17.73
CA SER A 344 24.02 -4.58 -17.44
C SER A 344 23.72 -4.23 -15.99
N GLN A 345 22.50 -3.73 -15.74
CA GLN A 345 21.95 -3.52 -14.42
C GLN A 345 20.50 -3.98 -14.34
N PRO A 346 20.03 -4.50 -13.19
CA PRO A 346 18.63 -4.78 -12.99
C PRO A 346 17.85 -3.45 -12.92
N SER A 347 16.67 -3.41 -13.52
CA SER A 347 15.78 -2.24 -13.51
C SER A 347 14.38 -2.66 -13.09
N SER A 348 13.83 -2.01 -12.08
CA SER A 348 12.39 -2.00 -11.86
C SER A 348 11.75 -1.02 -12.85
N ILE A 349 10.61 -1.40 -13.45
CA ILE A 349 9.80 -0.51 -14.28
C ILE A 349 8.51 -0.21 -13.52
N ALA A 350 8.06 1.04 -13.57
CA ALA A 350 6.81 1.46 -12.95
C ALA A 350 5.65 0.53 -13.36
N GLY A 351 4.95 -0.04 -12.37
CA GLY A 351 3.90 -1.04 -12.58
C GLY A 351 4.27 -2.48 -12.23
N GLY A 352 5.35 -2.71 -11.48
CA GLY A 352 5.72 -4.04 -10.94
C GLY A 352 6.33 -5.00 -11.96
N CYS A 353 6.66 -4.53 -13.16
CA CYS A 353 7.32 -5.33 -14.19
C CYS A 353 8.85 -5.24 -14.02
N GLY A 354 9.52 -6.40 -13.94
CA GLY A 354 10.98 -6.49 -13.92
C GLY A 354 11.61 -6.23 -15.30
N GLY A 355 12.79 -5.63 -15.32
CA GLY A 355 13.55 -5.32 -16.52
C GLY A 355 15.07 -5.36 -16.31
N ILE A 356 15.81 -5.27 -17.42
CA ILE A 356 17.29 -5.24 -17.43
C ILE A 356 17.71 -4.03 -18.26
N LEU A 357 18.47 -3.12 -17.67
CA LEU A 357 19.16 -2.04 -18.36
C LEU A 357 20.47 -2.59 -18.93
N VAL A 358 20.68 -2.47 -20.23
CA VAL A 358 21.91 -2.93 -20.91
C VAL A 358 22.57 -1.73 -21.58
N PHE A 359 23.83 -1.49 -21.25
CA PHE A 359 24.70 -0.50 -21.88
C PHE A 359 25.73 -1.22 -22.76
N VAL A 360 25.77 -0.84 -24.03
CA VAL A 360 26.68 -1.42 -25.03
C VAL A 360 27.56 -0.32 -25.59
N SER A 361 28.85 -0.61 -25.68
CA SER A 361 29.80 0.21 -26.45
C SER A 361 30.53 -0.63 -27.48
N GLY A 362 30.71 -0.07 -28.66
CA GLY A 362 31.31 -0.80 -29.77
C GLY A 362 31.71 0.09 -30.94
N SER A 363 32.03 -0.58 -32.03
CA SER A 363 32.43 0.00 -33.30
C SER A 363 31.57 -0.58 -34.41
N LEU A 364 31.04 0.28 -35.27
CA LEU A 364 30.28 -0.05 -36.46
C LEU A 364 31.19 0.08 -37.68
N GLN A 365 31.47 -1.04 -38.34
CA GLN A 365 32.20 -1.04 -39.61
C GLN A 365 31.18 -1.05 -40.76
N LEU A 366 31.20 -0.01 -41.58
CA LEU A 366 30.41 0.06 -42.81
C LEU A 366 31.20 -0.53 -43.98
N HIS A 367 30.50 -1.20 -44.90
CA HIS A 367 31.14 -1.75 -46.09
C HIS A 367 31.64 -0.61 -47.00
N GLY A 368 32.96 -0.58 -47.26
CA GLY A 368 33.59 0.43 -48.11
C GLY A 368 34.19 1.64 -47.37
N GLU A 369 34.04 1.72 -46.05
CA GLU A 369 34.76 2.70 -45.22
C GLU A 369 35.92 2.03 -44.49
N ASP A 370 37.10 2.67 -44.45
CA ASP A 370 38.28 2.15 -43.76
C ASP A 370 38.22 2.38 -42.24
N HIS A 371 37.46 3.38 -41.78
CA HIS A 371 37.42 3.77 -40.38
C HIS A 371 36.13 3.29 -39.70
N PRO A 372 36.21 2.46 -38.66
CA PRO A 372 35.04 2.08 -37.88
C PRO A 372 34.48 3.27 -37.09
N LEU A 373 33.16 3.43 -37.12
CA LEU A 373 32.47 4.45 -36.34
C LEU A 373 32.17 3.93 -34.94
N ARG A 374 32.62 4.64 -33.90
CA ARG A 374 32.30 4.24 -32.53
C ARG A 374 30.84 4.56 -32.21
N PHE A 375 30.17 3.69 -31.47
CA PHE A 375 28.81 3.92 -31.02
C PHE A 375 28.63 3.51 -29.56
N SER A 376 27.60 4.08 -28.95
CA SER A 376 27.07 3.66 -27.66
C SER A 376 25.57 3.45 -27.80
N GLN A 377 25.07 2.37 -27.21
CA GLN A 377 23.67 2.00 -27.29
C GLN A 377 23.17 1.54 -25.92
N VAL A 378 21.96 1.96 -25.57
CA VAL A 378 21.31 1.60 -24.31
C VAL A 378 20.00 0.89 -24.62
N TYR A 379 19.76 -0.24 -23.97
CA TYR A 379 18.51 -0.98 -24.03
C TYR A 379 17.90 -1.06 -22.64
N LEU A 380 16.58 -0.88 -22.55
CA LEU A 380 15.80 -1.31 -21.41
C LEU A 380 14.98 -2.51 -21.87
N LEU A 381 15.40 -3.69 -21.46
CA LEU A 381 14.67 -4.94 -21.66
C LEU A 381 13.58 -5.05 -20.61
N SER A 382 12.38 -5.41 -21.02
CA SER A 382 11.25 -5.62 -20.12
C SER A 382 10.73 -7.05 -20.26
N ILE A 383 10.27 -7.61 -19.14
CA ILE A 383 9.59 -8.91 -19.10
C ILE A 383 8.09 -8.64 -19.06
N CYS A 384 7.35 -9.12 -20.06
CA CYS A 384 5.91 -9.24 -19.94
C CYS A 384 5.59 -10.59 -19.27
N ASP A 385 5.04 -10.56 -18.06
CA ASP A 385 4.12 -11.65 -17.68
C ASP A 385 2.80 -11.34 -18.39
N GLY A 386 2.44 -12.19 -19.34
CA GLY A 386 1.32 -11.93 -20.25
C GLY A 386 0.03 -11.76 -19.44
N TYR A 387 -0.64 -10.62 -19.57
CA TYR A 387 -2.03 -10.47 -19.15
C TYR A 387 -2.90 -11.49 -19.91
N LYS A 388 -3.07 -12.70 -19.37
CA LYS A 388 -4.19 -13.63 -19.56
C LYS A 388 -4.14 -14.81 -18.61
N THR A 389 -5.16 -14.82 -17.74
CA THR A 389 -5.81 -15.89 -16.98
C THR A 389 -5.44 -17.35 -17.31
N PHE A 390 -5.27 -18.14 -16.25
CA PHE A 390 -5.19 -19.61 -16.17
C PHE A 390 -3.98 -20.26 -16.87
N HIS A 391 -2.97 -20.66 -16.10
CA HIS A 391 -2.49 -22.05 -16.05
C HIS A 391 -1.45 -22.22 -14.92
N LEU A 392 -1.47 -23.39 -14.29
CA LEU A 392 -0.64 -23.79 -13.15
C LEU A 392 0.88 -23.76 -13.47
N ILE A 393 1.68 -23.26 -12.52
CA ILE A 393 3.08 -23.56 -12.10
C ILE A 393 3.99 -24.35 -13.10
N PRO A 394 5.33 -24.18 -13.11
CA PRO A 394 6.21 -23.02 -13.29
C PRO A 394 7.11 -23.20 -14.54
N VAL A 395 7.31 -22.17 -15.37
CA VAL A 395 8.46 -22.14 -16.29
C VAL A 395 8.97 -20.71 -16.42
N LEU A 396 10.29 -20.55 -16.26
CA LEU A 396 11.10 -19.39 -16.65
C LEU A 396 10.97 -19.12 -18.17
N GLN A 397 9.81 -18.70 -18.65
CA GLN A 397 9.56 -18.38 -20.05
C GLN A 397 8.77 -17.07 -20.17
N GLY A 398 9.25 -16.03 -19.51
CA GLY A 398 8.98 -14.65 -19.95
C GLY A 398 9.96 -14.33 -21.08
N SER A 399 9.48 -13.99 -22.27
CA SER A 399 10.33 -13.49 -23.36
C SER A 399 10.65 -12.01 -23.13
N PHE A 400 11.93 -11.65 -23.17
CA PHE A 400 12.35 -10.25 -23.11
C PHE A 400 12.01 -9.52 -24.41
N PHE A 401 11.59 -8.27 -24.30
CA PHE A 401 11.44 -7.35 -25.43
C PHE A 401 12.09 -6.00 -25.09
N VAL A 402 12.44 -5.23 -26.13
CA VAL A 402 13.05 -3.91 -25.99
C VAL A 402 11.95 -2.88 -25.71
N GLN A 403 11.87 -2.38 -24.48
CA GLN A 403 10.93 -1.33 -24.12
C GLN A 403 11.46 0.06 -24.49
N ASN A 404 12.71 0.34 -24.18
CA ASN A 404 13.39 1.57 -24.58
C ASN A 404 14.73 1.27 -25.23
N GLU A 405 15.08 2.02 -26.26
CA GLU A 405 16.37 1.96 -26.92
C GLU A 405 16.89 3.37 -27.21
N MET A 406 18.18 3.60 -26.96
CA MET A 406 18.86 4.83 -27.32
C MET A 406 20.17 4.51 -28.02
N PHE A 407 20.27 4.89 -29.29
CA PHE A 407 21.48 4.72 -30.10
C PHE A 407 22.13 6.08 -30.39
N ARG A 408 23.44 6.16 -30.18
CA ARG A 408 24.25 7.33 -30.53
C ARG A 408 25.62 6.95 -31.10
N LEU A 409 26.01 7.60 -32.19
CA LEU A 409 27.37 7.60 -32.71
C LEU A 409 28.25 8.54 -31.87
N ASN A 410 29.43 8.05 -31.56
CA ASN A 410 30.44 8.80 -30.82
C ASN A 410 31.35 9.49 -31.83
N TYR A 411 31.07 10.77 -32.08
CA TYR A 411 31.94 11.65 -32.87
C TYR A 411 33.09 12.12 -31.97
N GLY A 412 34.30 11.60 -32.21
CA GLY A 412 35.49 11.89 -31.41
C GLY A 412 36.75 11.91 -32.24
#